data_AF-A0A7K1C7Q6-F1
#
_entry.id   AF-A0A7K1C7Q6-F1
#
_cell.length_a   1.000
_cell.length_b   1.000
_cell.length_c   1.000
_cell.angle_alpha   90.00
_cell.angle_beta   90.00
_cell.angle_gamma   90.00
#
_symmetry.space_group_name_H-M   'P 1'
#
loop_
_entity.id
_entity.type
_entity.pdbx_description
1 polymer ?
#
loop_
_entity_poly.entity_id
_entity_poly.type
_entity_poly.pdbx_seq_one_letter_code
_entity_poly.pdbx_strand_id
1 'polypeptide(L)'
;MGMTSVARSWSYLRVAVAVLLRPSYWPAAVTVLRRLVPRGWWRRSPFLPLPSPSYVRFRMQTQYGGESSRPTVPDVLKYLRWVRQWDAG
;
A
#
# COMPACT_ATOMS: atom_id res chain seq x y z
N MET A 1 10.20 -19.83 16.23
CA MET A 1 9.82 -19.67 14.80
C MET A 1 9.04 -18.35 14.66
N GLY A 2 9.71 -17.20 14.50
CA GLY A 2 9.08 -15.87 14.71
C GLY A 2 9.71 -14.70 13.95
N MET A 3 10.37 -14.95 12.81
CA MET A 3 11.12 -13.95 12.04
C MET A 3 10.37 -13.37 10.83
N THR A 4 9.06 -13.61 10.69
CA THR A 4 8.29 -13.16 9.52
C THR A 4 7.57 -11.82 9.69
N SER A 5 7.36 -11.36 10.94
CA SER A 5 6.55 -10.15 11.22
C SER A 5 7.33 -8.84 11.00
N VAL A 6 8.58 -8.76 11.46
CA VAL A 6 9.38 -7.51 11.42
C VAL A 6 9.79 -7.14 10.00
N ALA A 7 10.20 -8.12 9.19
CA ALA A 7 10.62 -7.89 7.81
C ALA A 7 9.47 -7.37 6.92
N ARG A 8 8.22 -7.73 7.24
CA ARG A 8 7.04 -7.28 6.52
C ARG A 8 6.78 -5.79 6.78
N SER A 9 6.82 -5.37 8.03
CA SER A 9 6.63 -3.97 8.45
C SER A 9 7.66 -3.03 7.83
N TRP A 10 8.92 -3.47 7.73
CA TRP A 10 10.00 -2.67 7.15
C TRP A 10 9.84 -2.41 5.64
N SER A 11 9.33 -3.39 4.89
CA SER A 11 8.99 -3.22 3.47
C SER A 11 7.90 -2.17 3.27
N TYR A 12 6.86 -2.16 4.10
CA TYR A 12 5.79 -1.16 4.04
C TYR A 12 6.30 0.25 4.36
N LEU A 13 7.16 0.39 5.38
CA LEU A 13 7.75 1.69 5.72
C LEU A 13 8.61 2.23 4.56
N ARG A 14 9.41 1.38 3.92
CA ARG A 14 10.21 1.79 2.75
C ARG A 14 9.34 2.24 1.58
N VAL A 15 8.24 1.54 1.32
CA VAL A 15 7.27 1.94 0.30
C VAL A 15 6.63 3.28 0.67
N ALA A 16 6.19 3.45 1.92
CA ALA A 16 5.58 4.69 2.38
C ALA A 16 6.53 5.88 2.23
N VAL A 17 7.78 5.74 2.68
CA VAL A 17 8.81 6.77 2.54
C VAL A 17 9.11 7.07 1.06
N ALA A 18 9.23 6.05 0.21
CA ALA A 18 9.51 6.25 -1.22
C ALA A 18 8.38 7.00 -1.95
N VAL A 19 7.13 6.81 -1.54
CA VAL A 19 5.97 7.54 -2.07
C VAL A 19 5.91 8.95 -1.50
N LEU A 20 6.18 9.13 -0.20
CA LEU A 20 6.22 10.44 0.45
C LEU A 20 7.26 11.37 -0.19
N LEU A 21 8.45 10.84 -0.52
CA LEU A 21 9.53 11.59 -1.17
C LEU A 21 9.24 11.97 -2.64
N ARG A 22 8.11 11.54 -3.22
CA ARG A 22 7.77 11.80 -4.64
C ARG A 22 6.40 12.47 -4.77
N PRO A 23 6.32 13.81 -4.64
CA PRO A 23 5.07 14.57 -4.61
C PRO A 23 4.20 14.40 -5.87
N SER A 24 4.80 14.11 -7.02
CA SER A 24 4.09 13.87 -8.28
C SER A 24 3.23 12.60 -8.32
N TYR A 25 3.31 11.74 -7.29
CA TYR A 25 2.44 10.57 -7.12
C TYR A 25 1.37 10.76 -6.05
N TRP A 26 1.36 11.88 -5.33
CA TRP A 26 0.40 12.10 -4.24
C TRP A 26 -1.06 12.06 -4.69
N PRO A 27 -1.47 12.64 -5.83
CA PRO A 27 -2.86 12.53 -6.27
C PRO A 27 -3.29 11.07 -6.49
N ALA A 28 -2.46 10.29 -7.18
CA ALA A 28 -2.72 8.87 -7.42
C ALA A 28 -2.70 8.06 -6.12
N ALA A 29 -1.75 8.36 -5.22
CA ALA A 29 -1.67 7.72 -3.91
C ALA A 29 -2.93 8.00 -3.07
N VAL A 30 -3.43 9.25 -3.07
CA VAL A 30 -4.67 9.61 -2.38
C VAL A 30 -5.87 8.92 -3.01
N THR A 31 -5.99 8.85 -4.33
CA THR A 31 -7.09 8.12 -4.99
C THR A 31 -7.09 6.64 -4.61
N VAL A 32 -5.92 6.00 -4.68
CA VAL A 32 -5.76 4.60 -4.26
C VAL A 32 -6.11 4.43 -2.80
N LEU A 33 -5.60 5.28 -1.91
CA LEU A 33 -5.93 5.25 -0.49
C LEU A 33 -7.43 5.43 -0.25
N ARG A 34 -8.11 6.35 -0.94
CA ARG A 34 -9.56 6.55 -0.78
C ARG A 34 -10.38 5.34 -1.21
N ARG A 35 -9.90 4.56 -2.19
CA ARG A 35 -10.56 3.32 -2.64
C ARG A 35 -10.30 2.15 -1.67
N LEU A 36 -9.13 2.13 -1.05
CA LEU A 36 -8.65 1.01 -0.22
C LEU A 36 -8.96 1.16 1.27
N VAL A 37 -8.98 2.39 1.76
CA VAL A 37 -9.11 2.69 3.19
C VAL A 37 -10.58 2.84 3.54
N PRO A 38 -11.09 2.07 4.52
CA PRO A 38 -12.48 2.19 4.95
C PRO A 38 -12.78 3.58 5.51
N ARG A 39 -14.01 4.05 5.27
CA ARG A 39 -14.53 5.30 5.88
C ARG A 39 -14.43 5.20 7.40
N GLY A 40 -13.81 6.20 8.05
CA GLY A 40 -13.64 6.23 9.50
C GLY A 40 -12.32 5.64 10.03
N TRP A 41 -11.30 5.46 9.20
CA TRP A 41 -9.94 5.10 9.66
C TRP A 41 -9.40 6.04 10.74
N TRP A 42 -9.76 7.32 10.69
CA TRP A 42 -9.39 8.34 11.68
C TRP A 42 -10.06 8.16 13.05
N ARG A 43 -11.00 7.21 13.19
CA ARG A 43 -11.64 6.91 14.48
C ARG A 43 -10.90 5.85 15.29
N ARG A 44 -9.91 5.17 14.71
CA ARG A 44 -9.20 4.07 15.37
C ARG A 44 -7.68 4.23 15.20
N SER A 45 -6.96 4.15 16.31
CA SER A 45 -5.49 4.06 16.31
C SER A 45 -5.03 2.94 15.36
N PRO A 46 -4.03 3.17 14.48
CA PRO A 46 -3.01 4.21 14.58
C PRO A 46 -3.32 5.54 13.84
N PHE A 47 -4.58 5.82 13.48
CA PHE A 47 -4.96 7.07 12.78
C PHE A 47 -4.17 7.30 11.49
N LEU A 48 -3.71 6.23 10.85
CA LEU A 48 -3.11 6.27 9.53
C LEU A 48 -4.09 5.68 8.52
N PRO A 49 -4.14 6.22 7.29
CA PRO A 49 -4.91 5.65 6.20
C PRO A 49 -4.22 4.35 5.71
N LEU A 50 -4.30 3.30 6.51
CA LEU A 50 -3.75 2.00 6.20
C LEU A 50 -4.87 1.07 5.71
N PRO A 51 -4.67 0.35 4.59
CA PRO A 51 -5.60 -0.69 4.18
C PRO A 51 -5.66 -1.78 5.26
N SER A 52 -6.83 -2.39 5.43
CA SER A 52 -7.00 -3.42 6.47
C SER A 52 -6.04 -4.60 6.20
N PRO A 53 -5.44 -5.19 7.25
CA PRO A 53 -4.54 -6.33 7.09
C PRO A 53 -5.21 -7.52 6.37
N SER A 54 -6.51 -7.69 6.57
CA SER A 54 -7.34 -8.68 5.88
C SER A 54 -7.45 -8.41 4.38
N TYR A 55 -7.64 -7.15 3.98
CA TYR A 55 -7.64 -6.75 2.57
C TYR A 55 -6.27 -7.01 1.92
N VAL A 56 -5.19 -6.61 2.59
CA VAL A 56 -3.83 -6.84 2.09
C VAL A 56 -3.51 -8.33 1.97
N ARG A 57 -3.93 -9.15 2.95
CA ARG A 57 -3.78 -10.61 2.91
C ARG A 57 -4.53 -11.22 1.73
N PHE A 58 -5.80 -10.84 1.54
CA PHE A 58 -6.61 -11.28 0.42
C PHE A 58 -5.98 -10.91 -0.93
N ARG A 59 -5.50 -9.68 -1.07
CA ARG A 59 -4.82 -9.19 -2.28
C ARG A 59 -3.52 -9.93 -2.56
N MET A 60 -2.74 -10.25 -1.52
CA MET A 60 -1.50 -10.99 -1.70
C MET A 60 -1.74 -12.44 -2.10
N GLN A 61 -2.77 -13.08 -1.53
CA GLN A 61 -3.17 -14.43 -1.90
C GLN A 61 -3.65 -14.51 -3.35
N THR A 62 -4.46 -13.55 -3.79
CA THR A 62 -5.04 -13.56 -5.15
C THR A 62 -4.09 -13.06 -6.23
N GLN A 63 -3.29 -12.02 -5.97
CA GLN A 63 -2.41 -11.43 -6.99
C GLN A 63 -1.03 -12.11 -7.06
N TYR A 64 -0.51 -12.66 -5.95
CA TYR A 64 0.88 -13.12 -5.89
C TYR A 64 1.04 -14.60 -5.49
N GLY A 65 -0.06 -15.36 -5.38
CA GLY A 65 -0.01 -16.81 -5.21
C GLY A 65 0.52 -17.32 -3.87
N GLY A 66 0.66 -16.47 -2.83
CA GLY A 66 1.13 -16.94 -1.53
C GLY A 66 1.47 -15.85 -0.51
N GLU A 67 1.62 -16.27 0.75
CA GLU A 67 1.77 -15.44 1.95
C GLU A 67 3.11 -14.69 2.06
N SER A 68 4.05 -14.98 1.16
CA SER A 68 5.45 -14.51 1.17
C SER A 68 5.74 -13.35 0.21
N SER A 69 4.84 -13.00 -0.71
CA SER A 69 5.09 -11.90 -1.65
C SER A 69 4.95 -10.54 -0.95
N ARG A 70 6.09 -9.88 -0.77
CA ARG A 70 6.19 -8.56 -0.13
C ARG A 70 5.99 -7.47 -1.19
N PRO A 71 5.32 -6.36 -0.86
CA PRO A 71 5.23 -5.25 -1.79
C PRO A 71 6.63 -4.65 -1.94
N THR A 72 7.14 -4.63 -3.16
CA THR A 72 8.41 -3.96 -3.47
C THR A 72 8.14 -2.51 -3.84
N VAL A 73 9.11 -1.63 -3.54
CA VAL A 73 9.07 -0.23 -3.96
C VAL A 73 8.83 -0.07 -5.48
N PRO A 74 9.56 -0.77 -6.37
CA PRO A 74 9.33 -0.62 -7.81
C PRO A 74 7.93 -1.06 -8.25
N ASP A 75 7.35 -2.12 -7.67
CA ASP A 75 5.99 -2.55 -8.00
C ASP A 75 4.94 -1.49 -7.62
N VAL A 76 5.06 -0.91 -6.43
CA VAL A 76 4.13 0.10 -5.95
C VAL A 76 4.24 1.39 -6.77
N LEU A 77 5.46 1.82 -7.11
CA LEU A 77 5.66 2.99 -7.97
C LEU A 77 5.15 2.75 -9.40
N LYS A 78 5.29 1.52 -9.93
CA LYS A 78 4.72 1.15 -11.24
C LYS A 78 3.20 1.22 -11.21
N TYR A 79 2.56 0.70 -10.16
CA TYR A 79 1.12 0.79 -9.98
C TYR A 79 0.63 2.23 -9.83
N LEU A 80 1.27 3.06 -9.01
CA LEU A 80 0.90 4.47 -8.84
C LEU A 80 1.06 5.27 -10.14
N ARG A 81 2.11 4.96 -10.93
CA ARG A 81 2.28 5.55 -12.27
C ARG A 81 1.12 5.18 -13.19
N TRP A 82 0.72 3.90 -13.18
CA TRP A 82 -0.39 3.42 -13.98
C TRP A 82 -1.71 4.10 -13.60
N VAL A 83 -2.03 4.17 -12.29
CA VAL A 83 -3.24 4.87 -11.81
C VAL A 83 -3.21 6.34 -12.22
N ARG A 84 -2.06 7.02 -12.08
CA ARG A 84 -1.93 8.42 -12.50
C ARG A 84 -2.18 8.62 -13.99
N GLN A 85 -1.76 7.69 -14.85
CA GLN A 85 -2.00 7.77 -16.29
C GLN A 85 -3.46 7.50 -16.64
N TRP A 86 -4.11 6.57 -15.93
CA TRP A 86 -5.51 6.22 -16.14
C TRP A 86 -6.50 7.25 -15.60
N ASP A 87 -6.22 7.89 -14.47
CA ASP A 87 -7.07 8.96 -13.90
C ASP A 87 -6.82 10.34 -14.56
N ALA A 88 -5.82 10.47 -15.45
CA ALA A 88 -5.49 11.72 -16.14
C ALA A 88 -6.11 11.83 -17.56
N GLY A 89 -6.92 10.85 -17.97
CA GLY A 89 -7.75 10.88 -19.18
C GLY A 89 -9.22 11.02 -18.82
#